data_AF-A0A8J7VH67-F1
#
_entry.id   AF-A0A8J7VH67-F1
#
_cell.length_a   1.000
_cell.length_b   1.000
_cell.length_c   1.000
_cell.angle_alpha   90.00
_cell.angle_beta   90.00
_cell.angle_gamma   90.00
#
_symmetry.space_group_name_H-M   'P 1'
#
loop_
_entity.id
_entity.type
_entity.pdbx_description
1 polymer ?
#
loop_
_entity_poly.entity_id
_entity_poly.type
_entity_poly.pdbx_seq_one_letter_code
_entity_poly.pdbx_strand_id
1 'polypeptide(L)' 'MNILNEKLKEVFFSVLPVTVIVLLLKFTLIPLDTVQTVKFLMGAVFVVLGLTLFLTGVDLGITPLGELLGP' A
#
# COMPACT_ATOMS: atom_id res chain seq x y z
N MET A 1 -8.83 19.02 3.42
CA MET A 1 -8.38 18.08 2.37
C MET A 1 -8.93 16.70 2.75
N ASN A 2 -9.42 15.90 1.80
CA ASN A 2 -10.13 14.66 2.12
C ASN A 2 -9.16 13.65 2.75
N ILE A 3 -9.39 13.18 3.99
CA ILE A 3 -8.50 12.26 4.73
C ILE A 3 -8.11 11.04 3.87
N LEU A 4 -9.08 10.52 3.13
CA LEU A 4 -8.88 9.40 2.21
C LEU A 4 -7.82 9.68 1.13
N ASN A 5 -7.79 10.90 0.59
CA ASN A 5 -6.80 11.28 -0.43
C ASN A 5 -5.39 11.43 0.16
N GLU A 6 -5.30 11.89 1.41
CA GLU A 6 -4.01 12.00 2.11
C GLU A 6 -3.43 10.61 2.39
N LYS A 7 -4.25 9.69 2.91
CA LYS A 7 -3.84 8.30 3.17
C LYS A 7 -3.50 7.54 1.89
N LEU A 8 -4.26 7.76 0.82
CA LEU A 8 -3.93 7.17 -0.48
C LEU A 8 -2.55 7.60 -0.94
N LYS A 9 -2.24 8.89 -0.83
CA LYS A 9 -0.94 9.43 -1.22
C LYS A 9 0.19 8.84 -0.38
N GLU A 10 0.02 8.81 0.95
CA GLU A 10 1.00 8.25 1.90
C GLU A 10 1.30 6.77 1.60
N VAL A 11 0.27 5.96 1.45
CA VAL A 11 0.39 4.53 1.12
C VAL A 11 1.02 4.35 -0.26
N PHE A 12 0.59 5.12 -1.26
CA PHE A 12 1.14 5.03 -2.61
C PHE A 12 2.65 5.28 -2.64
N PHE A 13 3.12 6.34 -1.98
CA PHE A 13 4.56 6.62 -1.88
C PHE A 13 5.32 5.57 -1.07
N SER A 14 4.65 4.87 -0.15
CA SER A 14 5.26 3.78 0.62
C SER A 14 5.39 2.48 -0.20
N VAL A 15 4.41 2.19 -1.07
CA VAL A 15 4.38 0.97 -1.90
C VAL A 15 5.22 1.13 -3.18
N LEU A 16 5.42 2.36 -3.66
CA LEU A 16 6.16 2.64 -4.88
C LEU A 16 7.62 2.14 -4.85
N PRO A 17 8.42 2.37 -3.79
CA PRO A 17 9.78 1.83 -3.68
C PRO A 17 9.83 0.31 -3.79
N VAL A 18 8.90 -0.39 -3.14
CA VAL A 18 8.80 -1.85 -3.19
C VAL A 18 8.50 -2.32 -4.62
N THR A 19 7.57 -1.63 -5.29
CA THR A 19 7.22 -1.90 -6.69
C THR A 19 8.42 -1.71 -7.62
N VAL A 20 9.18 -0.63 -7.44
CA VAL A 20 10.41 -0.36 -8.21
C VAL A 20 11.46 -1.45 -7.99
N ILE A 21 11.69 -1.88 -6.75
CA ILE A 21 12.66 -2.95 -6.45
C ILE A 21 12.25 -4.25 -7.16
N VAL A 22 10.98 -4.65 -7.11
CA VAL A 22 10.51 -5.86 -7.80
C VAL A 22 10.70 -5.76 -9.31
N LEU A 23 10.44 -4.59 -9.90
CA LEU A 23 10.68 -4.36 -11.33
C LEU A 23 12.18 -4.40 -11.67
N LEU A 24 13.06 -3.88 -10.83
CA LEU A 24 14.51 -4.00 -11.02
C LEU A 24 14.96 -5.46 -10.95
N LEU A 25 14.47 -6.21 -9.94
CA LEU A 25 14.78 -7.62 -9.78
C LEU A 25 14.29 -8.46 -10.96
N LYS A 26 13.16 -8.10 -11.57
CA LYS A 26 12.70 -8.72 -12.82
C LYS A 26 13.77 -8.65 -13.92
N PHE A 27 14.42 -7.49 -14.06
CA PHE A 27 15.39 -7.28 -15.15
C PHE A 27 16.75 -7.91 -14.87
N THR A 28 17.12 -8.09 -13.59
CA THR A 28 18.48 -8.54 -13.23
C THR A 28 18.57 -9.99 -12.76
N LEU A 29 17.62 -10.44 -11.93
CA LEU A 29 17.78 -11.66 -11.12
C LEU A 29 16.67 -12.69 -11.31
N ILE A 30 15.44 -12.25 -11.57
CA ILE A 30 14.26 -13.10 -11.62
C ILE A 30 13.60 -12.95 -13.00
N PRO A 31 13.68 -13.94 -13.89
CA PRO A 31 12.97 -13.90 -15.17
C PRO A 31 11.46 -14.04 -14.93
N LEU A 32 10.79 -12.95 -14.59
CA LEU A 32 9.34 -12.91 -14.44
C LEU A 32 8.70 -12.77 -15.81
N ASP A 33 7.81 -13.71 -16.11
CA ASP A 33 6.98 -13.62 -17.31
C ASP A 33 6.04 -12.40 -17.23
N THR A 34 5.54 -11.96 -18.38
CA THR A 34 4.61 -10.84 -18.52
C THR A 34 3.36 -11.06 -17.67
N VAL A 35 2.84 -12.30 -17.64
CA VAL A 35 1.68 -12.67 -16.81
C VAL A 35 1.95 -12.45 -15.32
N GLN A 36 3.15 -12.81 -14.85
CA GLN A 36 3.54 -12.64 -13.44
C GLN A 36 3.72 -11.16 -13.09
N THR A 37 4.31 -10.38 -14.00
CA THR A 37 4.47 -8.92 -13.82
C THR A 37 3.12 -8.22 -13.71
N VAL A 38 2.15 -8.57 -14.56
CA VAL A 38 0.79 -8.01 -14.51
C VAL A 38 0.08 -8.39 -13.21
N LYS A 39 0.17 -9.65 -12.77
CA LYS A 39 -0.37 -10.10 -11.48
C LYS A 39 0.23 -9.31 -10.32
N PHE A 40 1.54 -9.07 -10.34
CA PHE A 40 2.20 -8.25 -9.33
C PHE A 40 1.68 -6.81 -9.32
N LEU A 41 1.58 -6.16 -10.48
CA LEU A 41 1.07 -4.79 -10.57
C LEU A 41 -0.38 -4.68 -10.11
N MET A 42 -1.25 -5.63 -10.48
CA MET A 42 -2.61 -5.68 -9.95
C MET A 42 -2.60 -5.87 -8.43
N GLY A 43 -1.76 -6.76 -7.91
CA GLY A 43 -1.58 -6.97 -6.47
C GLY A 43 -1.15 -5.69 -5.76
N ALA A 44 -0.20 -4.94 -6.33
CA ALA A 44 0.25 -3.66 -5.79
C ALA A 44 -0.90 -2.64 -5.73
N VAL A 45 -1.75 -2.57 -6.74
CA VAL A 45 -2.95 -1.72 -6.71
C VAL A 45 -3.91 -2.15 -5.60
N PHE A 46 -4.18 -3.46 -5.46
CA PHE A 46 -5.00 -3.99 -4.38
C PHE A 46 -4.42 -3.69 -2.99
N VAL A 47 -3.11 -3.78 -2.82
CA VAL A 47 -2.40 -3.43 -1.58
C VAL A 47 -2.56 -1.95 -1.27
N VAL A 48 -2.38 -1.05 -2.26
CA VAL A 48 -2.57 0.39 -2.05
C VAL A 48 -4.00 0.69 -1.62
N LEU A 49 -5.00 0.15 -2.32
CA LEU A 49 -6.41 0.36 -1.98
C LEU A 49 -6.75 -0.22 -0.59
N GLY A 50 -6.33 -1.46 -0.33
CA GLY A 50 -6.57 -2.16 0.93
C GLY A 50 -5.95 -1.46 2.13
N LEU A 51 -4.67 -1.08 2.03
CA LEU A 51 -3.96 -0.35 3.09
C LEU A 51 -4.54 1.05 3.29
N THR A 52 -4.93 1.76 2.23
CA THR A 52 -5.56 3.07 2.35
C THR A 52 -6.86 2.98 3.16
N LEU A 53 -7.74 2.03 2.82
CA LEU A 53 -9.00 1.83 3.53
C LEU A 53 -8.75 1.35 4.96
N PHE A 54 -7.80 0.42 5.15
CA PHE A 54 -7.43 -0.10 6.46
C PHE A 54 -6.92 0.99 7.39
N LEU A 55 -5.91 1.77 6.97
CA LEU A 55 -5.34 2.85 7.77
C LEU A 55 -6.35 3.96 8.06
N THR A 56 -7.19 4.30 7.08
CA THR A 56 -8.30 5.24 7.30
C THR A 56 -9.27 4.72 8.37
N GLY A 57 -9.59 3.42 8.33
CA GLY A 57 -10.42 2.78 9.35
C GLY A 57 -9.76 2.73 10.73
N VAL A 58 -8.45 2.49 10.80
CA VAL A 58 -7.66 2.55 12.04
C VAL A 58 -7.71 3.95 12.64
N ASP A 59 -7.45 4.98 11.85
CA ASP A 59 -7.42 6.37 12.32
C ASP A 59 -8.77 6.89 12.79
N LEU A 60 -9.86 6.46 12.14
CA LEU A 60 -11.21 6.87 12.52
C LEU A 60 -11.80 6.02 13.66
N GLY A 61 -11.36 4.77 13.80
CA GLY A 61 -11.92 3.82 14.74
C GLY A 61 -10.98 3.53 15.91
N ILE A 62 -9.87 2.84 15.63
CA ILE A 62 -8.98 2.28 16.66
C ILE A 62 -8.19 3.37 17.37
N THR A 63 -7.65 4.35 16.65
CA THR A 63 -6.86 5.45 17.22
C THR A 63 -7.61 6.22 18.31
N PRO A 64 -8.84 6.74 18.09
CA PRO A 64 -9.58 7.44 19.14
C PRO A 64 -9.99 6.50 20.29
N LEU A 65 -10.28 5.23 20.00
CA LEU A 65 -10.52 4.21 21.04
C LEU A 65 -9.28 4.01 21.93
N GLY A 66 -8.09 3.94 21.33
CA GLY A 66 -6.83 3.82 22.06
C GLY A 66 -6.52 5.05 22.91
N GLU A 67 -6.80 6.25 22.39
CA GLU A 67 -6.64 7.50 23.15
C GLU A 67 -7.60 7.60 24.34
N LEU A 68 -8.83 7.09 24.19
CA LEU A 68 -9.85 7.05 25.26
C LEU A 68 -9.53 6.00 26.33
N LEU A 69 -8.94 4.88 25.94
CA LEU A 69 -8.56 3.79 26.84
C LEU A 69 -7.20 4.04 27.51
N GLY A 70 -6.36 4.89 26.92
CA GLY A 70 -5.07 5.32 27.44
C GLY A 70 -3.96 4.26 27.34
N PRO A 71 -2.71 4.62 27.67
CA PRO A 71 -1.73 3.68 28.21
C PRO A 71 -2.16 3.14 29.57
#